data_AF-A0A401MMX9-F1
#
_entry.id   AF-A0A401MMX9-F1
#
_cell.length_a   1.000
_cell.length_b   1.000
_cell.length_c   1.000
_cell.angle_alpha   90.00
_cell.angle_beta   90.00
_cell.angle_gamma   90.00
#
_symmetry.space_group_name_H-M   'P 1'
#
loop_
_entity.id
_entity.type
_entity.pdbx_description
1 polymer ?
#
loop_
_entity_poly.entity_id
_entity_poly.type
_entity_poly.pdbx_seq_one_letter_code
_entity_poly.pdbx_strand_id
1 'polypeptide(L)'
;MLACGEVRTGLLPSLRPLDVRAAAQLLRLRADERVLVSQRPNLYVLSPDTLTGVDCRLPTSNGAKVRAVGTVAARAVLTEGRLLQAGAFFRAPAAGPDERQPWGHYLVRPGTLEPFGKLPGEATAQGVLTGGRRGELDLGQIAEELLSRLRRHVLVDNKPPMKSRPTRLRWAALPAADGQGPSIERFTVVDDELRTLRLRMPDGTQPDAVAGLCEDFARHDWLLTTLVGLLDNSRLGSPDGPAAVGALRPAVDHLLHLWMPGARVHRGLAPLWDVLEREPGFSRQWHTLVQRVRDQLAVQAIALPRAVSASR
;
A
#
# COMPACT_ATOMS: atom_id res chain seq x y z
N MET A 1 -5.93 -17.50 -13.04
CA MET A 1 -5.30 -16.31 -13.69
C MET A 1 -4.14 -15.76 -12.82
N LEU A 2 -3.13 -15.08 -13.39
CA LEU A 2 -2.11 -14.35 -12.59
C LEU A 2 -2.55 -12.89 -12.39
N ALA A 3 -2.36 -12.33 -11.19
CA ALA A 3 -2.46 -10.90 -10.94
C ALA A 3 -1.24 -10.39 -10.18
N CYS A 4 -0.74 -9.21 -10.52
CA CYS A 4 0.48 -8.66 -9.95
C CYS A 4 0.33 -7.16 -9.72
N GLY A 5 1.03 -6.62 -8.73
CA GLY A 5 1.02 -5.18 -8.47
C GLY A 5 2.13 -4.69 -7.56
N GLU A 6 2.25 -3.38 -7.46
CA GLU A 6 3.04 -2.69 -6.45
C GLU A 6 2.17 -1.60 -5.79
N VAL A 7 2.21 -1.51 -4.46
CA VAL A 7 1.58 -0.43 -3.68
C VAL A 7 2.65 0.35 -2.96
N ARG A 8 2.67 1.67 -3.15
CA ARG A 8 3.52 2.60 -2.41
C ARG A 8 2.70 3.32 -1.37
N THR A 9 3.15 3.31 -0.12
CA THR A 9 2.44 3.87 1.03
C THR A 9 3.31 4.89 1.75
N GLY A 10 2.73 6.01 2.14
CA GLY A 10 3.40 6.99 2.98
C GLY A 10 2.48 8.13 3.42
N LEU A 11 3.02 9.06 4.22
CA LEU A 11 2.30 10.28 4.54
C LEU A 11 2.12 11.16 3.31
N LEU A 12 0.94 11.76 3.19
CA LEU A 12 0.73 12.95 2.38
C LEU A 12 1.52 14.09 3.05
N PRO A 13 2.42 14.78 2.33
CA PRO A 13 3.25 15.83 2.91
C PRO A 13 2.41 17.11 3.07
N SER A 14 1.48 17.07 4.02
CA SER A 14 0.52 18.13 4.34
C SER A 14 0.52 18.36 5.84
N LEU A 15 0.60 19.61 6.30
CA LEU A 15 0.64 19.86 7.75
C LEU A 15 -0.68 19.48 8.41
N ARG A 16 -1.80 19.84 7.78
CA ARG A 16 -3.15 19.47 8.20
C ARG A 16 -3.74 18.39 7.31
N PRO A 17 -4.60 17.49 7.84
CA PRO A 17 -5.22 16.47 7.01
C PRO A 17 -6.11 17.17 5.99
N LEU A 18 -6.14 16.65 4.77
CA LEU A 18 -7.10 17.13 3.79
C LEU A 18 -8.52 16.75 4.22
N ASP A 19 -9.44 17.71 4.17
CA ASP A 19 -10.85 17.42 4.35
C ASP A 19 -11.40 16.58 3.18
N VAL A 20 -12.63 16.10 3.31
CA VAL A 20 -13.28 15.26 2.29
C VAL A 20 -13.32 15.90 0.90
N ARG A 21 -13.49 17.23 0.81
CA ARG A 21 -13.61 17.93 -0.48
C ARG A 21 -12.24 18.06 -1.14
N ALA A 22 -11.23 18.50 -0.39
CA ALA A 22 -9.86 18.61 -0.86
C ALA A 22 -9.27 17.24 -1.21
N ALA A 23 -9.58 16.21 -0.42
CA ALA A 23 -9.19 14.83 -0.69
C ALA A 23 -9.82 14.30 -1.99
N ALA A 24 -11.13 14.51 -2.18
CA ALA A 24 -11.81 14.11 -3.42
C ALA A 24 -11.29 14.89 -4.64
N GLN A 25 -10.97 16.18 -4.48
CA GLN A 25 -10.38 16.99 -5.53
C GLN A 25 -8.97 16.51 -5.89
N LEU A 26 -8.13 16.22 -4.90
CA LEU A 26 -6.78 15.70 -5.10
C LEU A 26 -6.80 14.37 -5.88
N LEU A 27 -7.75 13.49 -5.55
CA LEU A 27 -7.87 12.16 -6.17
C LEU A 27 -8.75 12.13 -7.42
N ARG A 28 -9.17 13.29 -7.95
CA ARG A 28 -9.91 13.38 -9.23
C ARG A 28 -8.96 13.22 -10.41
N LEU A 29 -8.45 12.00 -10.59
CA LEU A 29 -7.48 11.66 -11.63
C LEU A 29 -8.09 11.57 -13.04
N ARG A 30 -9.41 11.41 -13.11
CA ARG A 30 -10.21 11.31 -14.34
C ARG A 30 -11.38 12.29 -14.26
N ALA A 31 -11.75 12.87 -15.40
CA ALA A 31 -12.86 13.82 -15.48
C ALA A 31 -14.22 13.11 -15.63
N ASP A 32 -14.21 11.94 -16.26
CA ASP A 32 -15.35 11.12 -16.66
C ASP A 32 -15.78 10.09 -15.61
N GLU A 33 -14.94 9.83 -14.60
CA GLU A 33 -15.25 8.93 -13.50
C GLU A 33 -15.23 9.63 -12.14
N ARG A 34 -16.09 9.16 -11.24
CA ARG A 34 -16.23 9.72 -9.90
C ARG A 34 -15.18 9.15 -8.96
N VAL A 35 -14.72 10.00 -8.04
CA VAL A 35 -13.96 9.57 -6.87
C VAL A 35 -14.91 8.92 -5.87
N LEU A 36 -14.52 7.76 -5.34
CA LEU A 36 -15.30 7.06 -4.32
C LEU A 36 -14.90 7.57 -2.94
N VAL A 37 -15.89 7.89 -2.12
CA VAL A 37 -15.70 8.43 -0.77
C VAL A 37 -16.50 7.58 0.21
N SER A 38 -15.85 7.18 1.30
CA SER A 38 -16.46 6.48 2.43
C SER A 38 -16.04 7.19 3.71
N GLN A 39 -16.99 7.52 4.58
CA GLN A 39 -16.71 8.20 5.86
C GLN A 39 -16.64 7.23 7.05
N ARG A 40 -16.98 5.96 6.85
CA ARG A 40 -17.00 4.94 7.90
C ARG A 40 -16.21 3.69 7.46
N PRO A 41 -15.47 3.05 8.38
CA PRO A 41 -15.24 3.46 9.78
C PRO A 41 -14.39 4.73 9.94
N ASN A 42 -13.58 5.05 8.94
CA ASN A 42 -12.76 6.25 8.83
C ASN A 42 -12.99 6.92 7.45
N LEU A 43 -12.55 8.17 7.26
CA LEU A 43 -12.55 8.81 5.95
C LEU A 43 -11.59 8.05 5.02
N TYR A 44 -12.10 7.66 3.86
CA TYR A 44 -11.38 6.93 2.83
C TYR A 44 -11.83 7.44 1.48
N VAL A 45 -10.87 7.86 0.68
CA VAL A 45 -11.08 8.40 -0.65
C VAL A 45 -10.27 7.56 -1.64
N LEU A 46 -10.93 7.07 -2.68
CA LEU A 46 -10.34 6.20 -3.70
C LEU A 46 -10.55 6.84 -5.07
N SER A 47 -9.46 7.06 -5.79
CA SER A 47 -9.53 7.54 -7.17
C SER A 47 -10.14 6.49 -8.09
N PRO A 48 -10.75 6.89 -9.21
CA PRO A 48 -10.97 5.94 -10.31
C PRO A 48 -9.63 5.40 -10.83
N ASP A 49 -9.68 4.25 -11.50
CA ASP A 49 -8.51 3.63 -12.10
C ASP A 49 -8.05 4.43 -13.32
N THR A 50 -6.77 4.78 -13.36
CA THR A 50 -6.10 5.29 -14.56
C THR A 50 -5.44 4.13 -15.29
N LEU A 51 -5.43 4.17 -16.63
CA LEU A 51 -4.89 3.09 -17.45
C LEU A 51 -3.64 3.57 -18.18
N THR A 52 -2.56 2.80 -18.03
CA THR A 52 -1.32 2.99 -18.79
C THR A 52 -1.21 1.86 -19.80
N GLY A 53 -1.27 2.19 -21.09
CA GLY A 53 -1.00 1.23 -22.16
C GLY A 53 0.47 0.83 -22.16
N VAL A 54 0.76 -0.46 -22.21
CA VAL A 54 2.12 -0.99 -22.23
C VAL A 54 2.28 -2.03 -23.32
N ASP A 55 3.49 -2.08 -23.88
CA ASP A 55 3.97 -3.08 -24.82
C ASP A 55 5.44 -3.34 -24.50
N CYS A 56 5.68 -4.30 -23.60
CA CYS A 56 7.01 -4.54 -23.03
C CYS A 56 7.17 -6.00 -22.60
N ARG A 57 8.35 -6.34 -22.09
CA ARG A 57 8.60 -7.68 -21.53
C ARG A 57 8.09 -7.75 -20.10
N LEU A 58 7.47 -8.87 -19.74
CA LEU A 58 7.16 -9.18 -18.35
C LEU A 58 8.43 -9.64 -17.63
N PRO A 59 8.63 -9.24 -16.37
CA PRO A 59 9.75 -9.72 -15.57
C PRO A 59 9.57 -11.20 -15.26
N THR A 60 10.61 -12.01 -15.47
CA THR A 60 10.59 -13.45 -15.17
C THR A 60 11.87 -13.86 -14.45
N SER A 61 11.75 -14.73 -13.43
CA SER A 61 12.90 -15.22 -12.68
C SER A 61 13.73 -16.27 -13.42
N ASN A 62 13.15 -16.95 -14.41
CA ASN A 62 13.81 -18.00 -15.19
C ASN A 62 14.44 -17.49 -16.50
N GLY A 63 14.41 -16.17 -16.75
CA GLY A 63 14.98 -15.56 -17.96
C GLY A 63 14.11 -15.67 -19.22
N ALA A 64 12.88 -16.19 -19.11
CA ALA A 64 11.94 -16.21 -20.23
C ALA A 64 11.61 -14.78 -20.70
N LYS A 65 11.77 -14.52 -22.00
CA LYS A 65 11.53 -13.21 -22.61
C LYS A 65 10.09 -13.10 -23.09
N VAL A 66 9.14 -13.06 -22.16
CA VAL A 66 7.72 -12.98 -22.49
C VAL A 66 7.35 -11.54 -22.77
N ARG A 67 6.96 -11.22 -24.00
CA ARG A 67 6.36 -9.93 -24.34
C ARG A 67 4.88 -9.95 -23.99
N ALA A 68 4.37 -8.85 -23.45
CA ALA A 68 2.95 -8.68 -23.20
C ALA A 68 2.49 -7.29 -23.62
N VAL A 69 1.24 -7.21 -24.07
CA VAL A 69 0.61 -5.96 -24.50
C VAL A 69 -0.73 -5.83 -23.79
N GLY A 70 -1.04 -4.61 -23.35
CA GLY A 70 -2.29 -4.36 -22.67
C GLY A 70 -2.30 -3.06 -21.90
N THR A 71 -3.09 -3.04 -20.82
CA THR A 71 -3.15 -1.89 -19.91
C THR A 71 -2.81 -2.30 -18.49
N VAL A 72 -2.05 -1.46 -17.80
CA VAL A 72 -1.85 -1.50 -16.35
C VAL A 72 -2.84 -0.53 -15.71
N ALA A 73 -3.57 -0.98 -14.70
CA ALA A 73 -4.43 -0.12 -13.91
C ALA A 73 -3.60 0.52 -12.78
N ALA A 74 -3.82 1.79 -12.52
CA ALA A 74 -3.20 2.51 -11.41
C ALA A 74 -4.21 3.40 -10.71
N ARG A 75 -4.19 3.40 -9.38
CA ARG A 75 -5.12 4.18 -8.55
C ARG A 75 -4.43 4.69 -7.29
N ALA A 76 -5.06 5.67 -6.66
CA ALA A 76 -4.59 6.24 -5.42
C ALA A 76 -5.68 6.23 -4.37
N VAL A 77 -5.23 6.07 -3.12
CA VAL A 77 -6.07 6.00 -1.93
C VAL A 77 -5.57 7.03 -0.94
N LEU A 78 -6.49 7.80 -0.35
CA LEU A 78 -6.21 8.70 0.75
C LEU A 78 -7.08 8.34 1.95
N THR A 79 -6.44 7.93 3.04
CA THR A 79 -7.11 7.60 4.31
C THR A 79 -6.95 8.76 5.29
N GLU A 80 -8.07 9.23 5.84
CA GLU A 80 -8.17 10.32 6.83
C GLU A 80 -7.43 11.61 6.41
N GLY A 81 -7.33 11.86 5.10
CA GLY A 81 -6.60 13.02 4.58
C GLY A 81 -5.09 12.99 4.89
N ARG A 82 -4.55 11.85 5.37
CA ARG A 82 -3.18 11.71 5.91
C ARG A 82 -2.34 10.70 5.19
N LEU A 83 -2.85 9.48 5.04
CA LEU A 83 -2.08 8.36 4.51
C LEU A 83 -2.42 8.19 3.04
N LEU A 84 -1.41 8.44 2.21
CA LEU A 84 -1.49 8.36 0.75
C LEU A 84 -0.91 7.03 0.28
N GLN A 85 -1.67 6.31 -0.52
CA GLN A 85 -1.22 5.13 -1.24
C GLN A 85 -1.37 5.35 -2.74
N ALA A 86 -0.42 4.87 -3.52
CA ALA A 86 -0.53 4.76 -4.97
C ALA A 86 -0.20 3.32 -5.35
N GLY A 87 -1.10 2.69 -6.09
CA GLY A 87 -0.96 1.31 -6.55
C GLY A 87 -0.97 1.23 -8.07
N ALA A 88 -0.21 0.29 -8.62
CA ALA A 88 -0.29 -0.12 -10.01
C ALA A 88 -0.38 -1.64 -10.08
N PHE A 89 -1.29 -2.17 -10.89
CA PHE A 89 -1.53 -3.60 -10.97
C PHE A 89 -2.08 -4.02 -12.33
N PHE A 90 -1.92 -5.30 -12.63
CA PHE A 90 -2.51 -5.94 -13.79
C PHE A 90 -2.92 -7.37 -13.50
N ARG A 91 -3.76 -7.91 -14.38
CA ARG A 91 -3.99 -9.35 -14.51
C ARG A 91 -3.49 -9.86 -15.86
N ALA A 92 -3.04 -11.11 -15.89
CA ALA A 92 -2.63 -11.79 -17.10
C ALA A 92 -3.24 -13.19 -17.19
N PRO A 93 -3.82 -13.56 -18.35
CA PRO A 93 -4.26 -14.93 -18.60
C PRO A 93 -3.04 -15.88 -18.69
N ALA A 94 -3.29 -17.18 -18.57
CA ALA A 94 -2.24 -18.20 -18.64
C ALA A 94 -1.58 -18.31 -20.04
N ALA A 95 -2.29 -17.86 -21.07
CA ALA A 95 -1.79 -17.70 -22.42
C ALA A 95 -2.52 -16.54 -23.10
N GLY A 96 -1.89 -15.95 -24.10
CA GLY A 96 -2.53 -14.97 -24.99
C GLY A 96 -2.27 -15.31 -26.46
N PRO A 97 -2.63 -14.40 -27.38
CA PRO A 97 -2.48 -14.62 -28.81
C PRO A 97 -1.01 -14.74 -29.21
N ASP A 98 -0.74 -15.41 -30.33
CA ASP A 98 0.61 -15.52 -30.88
C ASP A 98 1.13 -14.19 -31.44
N GLU A 99 0.20 -13.30 -31.84
CA GLU A 99 0.50 -12.01 -32.44
C GLU A 99 -0.18 -10.85 -31.73
N ARG A 100 0.42 -9.67 -31.88
CA ARG A 100 -0.09 -8.41 -31.33
C ARG A 100 -1.45 -8.08 -31.95
N GLN A 101 -2.42 -7.75 -31.09
CA GLN A 101 -3.74 -7.30 -31.50
C GLN A 101 -3.78 -5.77 -31.68
N PRO A 102 -4.77 -5.22 -32.42
CA PRO A 102 -5.01 -3.79 -32.46
C PRO A 102 -5.29 -3.21 -31.07
N TRP A 103 -4.96 -1.93 -30.84
CA TRP A 103 -5.18 -1.30 -29.52
C TRP A 103 -6.63 -1.37 -29.02
N GLY A 104 -7.62 -1.33 -29.92
CA GLY A 104 -9.03 -1.50 -29.55
C GLY A 104 -9.32 -2.80 -28.78
N HIS A 105 -8.60 -3.88 -29.09
CA HIS A 105 -8.68 -5.15 -28.34
C HIS A 105 -8.23 -4.99 -26.89
N TYR A 106 -7.14 -4.28 -26.64
CA TYR A 106 -6.60 -4.11 -25.29
C TYR A 106 -7.39 -3.08 -24.47
N LEU A 107 -7.89 -2.02 -25.12
CA LEU A 107 -8.59 -0.93 -24.44
C LEU A 107 -9.95 -1.34 -23.87
N VAL A 108 -10.61 -2.35 -24.46
CA VAL A 108 -11.85 -2.92 -23.89
C VAL A 108 -11.59 -3.91 -22.74
N ARG A 109 -10.32 -4.16 -22.39
CA ARG A 109 -9.88 -5.07 -21.31
C ARG A 109 -9.00 -4.32 -20.30
N PRO A 110 -9.55 -3.35 -19.54
CA PRO A 110 -8.78 -2.54 -18.61
C PRO A 110 -8.05 -3.41 -17.57
N GLY A 111 -6.82 -3.01 -17.24
CA GLY A 111 -5.97 -3.69 -16.26
C GLY A 111 -5.52 -5.09 -16.69
N THR A 112 -5.63 -5.45 -17.97
CA THR A 112 -5.24 -6.75 -18.49
C THR A 112 -4.01 -6.63 -19.37
N LEU A 113 -2.98 -7.45 -19.10
CA LEU A 113 -1.83 -7.66 -19.96
C LEU A 113 -1.91 -9.05 -20.59
N GLU A 114 -1.99 -9.11 -21.91
CA GLU A 114 -2.00 -10.36 -22.63
C GLU A 114 -0.57 -10.73 -23.04
N PRO A 115 -0.03 -11.86 -22.55
CA PRO A 115 1.28 -12.35 -22.95
C PRO A 115 1.20 -12.93 -24.37
N PHE A 116 2.30 -12.88 -25.10
CA PHE A 116 2.42 -13.62 -26.36
C PHE A 116 2.74 -15.08 -26.07
N GLY A 117 1.86 -15.97 -26.51
CA GLY A 117 1.92 -17.39 -26.19
C GLY A 117 1.71 -17.67 -24.70
N LYS A 118 2.38 -18.71 -24.19
CA LYS A 118 2.20 -19.20 -22.82
C LYS A 118 2.92 -18.33 -21.78
N LEU A 119 2.22 -18.00 -20.70
CA LEU A 119 2.79 -17.32 -19.55
C LEU A 119 3.44 -18.32 -18.59
N PRO A 120 4.75 -18.19 -18.27
CA PRO A 120 5.37 -18.91 -17.18
C PRO A 120 4.94 -18.24 -15.87
N GLY A 121 3.72 -18.51 -15.40
CA GLY A 121 3.07 -17.79 -14.30
C GLY A 121 3.91 -17.73 -13.02
N GLU A 122 4.49 -18.86 -12.61
CA GLU A 122 5.36 -18.94 -11.43
C GLU A 122 6.62 -18.07 -11.56
N ALA A 123 7.31 -18.17 -12.70
CA ALA A 123 8.50 -17.37 -12.95
C ALA A 123 8.18 -15.88 -13.09
N THR A 124 7.02 -15.56 -13.66
CA THR A 124 6.55 -14.17 -13.81
C THR A 124 6.21 -13.56 -12.45
N ALA A 125 5.46 -14.29 -11.62
CA ALA A 125 5.15 -13.88 -10.25
C ALA A 125 6.44 -13.60 -9.46
N GLN A 126 7.39 -14.53 -9.48
CA GLN A 126 8.66 -14.35 -8.80
C GLN A 126 9.47 -13.17 -9.37
N GLY A 127 9.48 -13.00 -10.70
CA GLY A 127 10.15 -11.88 -11.37
C GLY A 127 9.59 -10.52 -10.95
N VAL A 128 8.26 -10.39 -10.84
CA VAL A 128 7.62 -9.17 -10.30
C VAL A 128 8.05 -8.92 -8.86
N LEU A 129 8.04 -9.94 -7.99
CA LEU A 129 8.40 -9.78 -6.58
C LEU A 129 9.86 -9.33 -6.41
N THR A 130 10.78 -9.85 -7.22
CA THR A 130 12.20 -9.43 -7.21
C THR A 130 12.42 -8.05 -7.85
N GLY A 131 11.49 -7.60 -8.69
CA GLY A 131 11.58 -6.37 -9.47
C GLY A 131 12.07 -6.63 -10.89
N GLY A 132 11.50 -5.89 -11.85
CA GLY A 132 11.87 -5.99 -13.25
C GLY A 132 13.23 -5.38 -13.57
N ARG A 133 13.87 -5.92 -14.61
CA ARG A 133 15.10 -5.37 -15.18
C ARG A 133 14.80 -4.23 -16.14
N ARG A 134 15.84 -3.49 -16.54
CA ARG A 134 15.72 -2.44 -17.54
C ARG A 134 15.08 -3.00 -18.83
N GLY A 135 14.00 -2.36 -19.28
CA GLY A 135 13.25 -2.76 -20.47
C GLY A 135 12.16 -3.81 -20.23
N GLU A 136 11.99 -4.26 -18.99
CA GLU A 136 10.84 -5.03 -18.54
C GLU A 136 9.79 -4.10 -17.89
N LEU A 137 8.60 -4.61 -17.66
CA LEU A 137 7.52 -3.90 -16.99
C LEU A 137 7.94 -3.52 -15.56
N ASP A 138 7.84 -2.24 -15.25
CA ASP A 138 8.05 -1.69 -13.90
C ASP A 138 6.75 -1.07 -13.36
N LEU A 139 6.02 -1.86 -12.56
CA LEU A 139 4.80 -1.39 -11.89
C LEU A 139 5.12 -0.33 -10.84
N GLY A 140 6.30 -0.41 -10.22
CA GLY A 140 6.75 0.54 -9.23
C GLY A 140 6.97 1.92 -9.84
N GLN A 141 7.48 1.99 -11.06
CA GLN A 141 7.60 3.25 -11.80
C GLN A 141 6.23 3.90 -12.06
N ILE A 142 5.23 3.12 -12.49
CA ILE A 142 3.87 3.62 -12.74
C ILE A 142 3.23 4.13 -11.43
N ALA A 143 3.35 3.36 -10.34
CA ALA A 143 2.85 3.76 -9.02
C ALA A 143 3.57 5.00 -8.48
N GLU A 144 4.90 5.10 -8.66
CA GLU A 144 5.69 6.25 -8.24
C GLU A 144 5.35 7.51 -9.02
N GLU A 145 5.16 7.40 -10.33
CA GLU A 145 4.77 8.55 -11.16
C GLU A 145 3.43 9.13 -10.68
N LEU A 146 2.46 8.26 -10.40
CA LEU A 146 1.19 8.66 -9.81
C LEU A 146 1.38 9.33 -8.44
N LEU A 147 2.15 8.72 -7.55
CA LEU A 147 2.43 9.26 -6.21
C LEU A 147 3.11 10.64 -6.29
N SER A 148 4.12 10.75 -7.15
CA SER A 148 4.88 11.96 -7.42
C SER A 148 3.99 13.07 -7.97
N ARG A 149 3.05 12.76 -8.88
CA ARG A 149 2.05 13.72 -9.38
C ARG A 149 1.17 14.25 -8.26
N LEU A 150 0.69 13.36 -7.39
CA LEU A 150 -0.19 13.73 -6.27
C LEU A 150 0.53 14.58 -5.22
N ARG A 151 1.79 14.27 -4.90
CA ARG A 151 2.60 15.04 -3.94
C ARG A 151 2.93 16.45 -4.42
N ARG A 152 3.02 16.67 -5.74
CA ARG A 152 3.25 17.99 -6.35
C ARG A 152 1.96 18.79 -6.57
N HIS A 153 0.80 18.26 -6.20
CA HIS A 153 -0.47 18.94 -6.40
C HIS A 153 -0.58 20.21 -5.54
N VAL A 154 -1.23 21.26 -6.04
CA VAL A 154 -1.33 22.58 -5.37
C VAL A 154 -2.01 22.54 -3.99
N LEU A 155 -2.83 21.52 -3.73
CA LEU A 155 -3.48 21.30 -2.43
C LEU A 155 -2.53 20.74 -1.36
N VAL A 156 -1.28 20.43 -1.72
CA VAL A 156 -0.29 19.80 -0.84
C VAL A 156 0.79 20.82 -0.48
N ASP A 157 0.86 21.20 0.80
CA ASP A 157 1.75 22.26 1.29
C ASP A 157 3.21 21.83 1.49
N ASN A 158 3.52 20.55 1.26
CA ASN A 158 4.82 19.91 1.42
C ASN A 158 5.43 20.02 2.84
N LYS A 159 4.58 20.12 3.86
CA LYS A 159 4.98 20.20 5.28
C LYS A 159 4.47 18.98 6.06
N PRO A 160 5.12 17.81 5.94
CA PRO A 160 4.67 16.63 6.67
C PRO A 160 4.73 16.87 8.19
N PRO A 161 3.76 16.36 8.97
CA PRO A 161 3.69 16.61 10.41
C PRO A 161 4.72 15.82 11.22
N MET A 162 5.33 14.81 10.60
CA MET A 162 6.45 14.04 11.14
C MET A 162 7.28 13.44 10.02
N LYS A 163 8.51 13.02 10.33
CA LYS A 163 9.32 12.22 9.41
C LYS A 163 8.78 10.80 9.38
N SER A 164 8.58 10.26 8.18
CA SER A 164 8.23 8.86 7.96
C SER A 164 8.88 8.39 6.68
N ARG A 165 9.38 7.15 6.64
CA ARG A 165 9.84 6.55 5.39
C ARG A 165 8.65 5.95 4.63
N PRO A 166 8.56 6.13 3.31
CA PRO A 166 7.56 5.42 2.53
C PRO A 166 7.91 3.92 2.50
N THR A 167 6.89 3.09 2.28
CA THR A 167 7.08 1.65 2.06
C THR A 167 6.50 1.27 0.71
N ARG A 168 7.03 0.20 0.12
CA ARG A 168 6.59 -0.39 -1.14
C ARG A 168 6.28 -1.87 -0.91
N LEU A 169 5.09 -2.29 -1.30
CA LEU A 169 4.64 -3.67 -1.29
C LEU A 169 4.53 -4.16 -2.72
N ARG A 170 5.39 -5.09 -3.12
CA ARG A 170 5.21 -5.86 -4.35
C ARG A 170 4.39 -7.10 -4.06
N TRP A 171 3.42 -7.38 -4.91
CA TRP A 171 2.57 -8.54 -4.70
C TRP A 171 2.30 -9.31 -6.00
N ALA A 172 2.12 -10.62 -5.83
CA ALA A 172 1.73 -11.52 -6.90
C ALA A 172 0.71 -12.53 -6.36
N ALA A 173 -0.41 -12.66 -7.06
CA ALA A 173 -1.49 -13.58 -6.80
C ALA A 173 -1.59 -14.58 -7.94
N LEU A 174 -1.33 -15.84 -7.61
CA LEU A 174 -1.41 -16.97 -8.52
C LEU A 174 -2.74 -17.72 -8.34
N PRO A 175 -3.15 -18.55 -9.30
CA PRO A 175 -4.29 -19.42 -9.12
C PRO A 175 -4.06 -20.37 -7.93
N ALA A 176 -5.06 -20.50 -7.07
CA ALA A 176 -5.18 -21.58 -6.10
C ALA A 176 -5.49 -22.91 -6.81
N ALA A 177 -5.20 -24.03 -6.17
CA ALA A 177 -5.65 -25.32 -6.69
C ALA A 177 -7.17 -25.45 -6.57
N ASP A 178 -7.78 -26.31 -7.40
CA ASP A 178 -9.23 -26.50 -7.43
C ASP A 178 -9.79 -26.82 -6.04
N GLY A 179 -10.86 -26.11 -5.66
CA GLY A 179 -11.52 -26.25 -4.36
C GLY A 179 -10.77 -25.63 -3.18
N GLN A 180 -9.57 -25.08 -3.37
CA GLN A 180 -8.86 -24.37 -2.31
C GLN A 180 -9.31 -22.90 -2.21
N GLY A 181 -9.46 -22.42 -0.97
CA GLY A 181 -9.73 -21.02 -0.68
C GLY A 181 -8.51 -20.11 -0.91
N PRO A 182 -8.67 -18.80 -0.75
CA PRO A 182 -7.55 -17.87 -0.83
C PRO A 182 -6.53 -18.14 0.29
N SER A 183 -5.24 -18.05 -0.02
CA SER A 183 -4.17 -18.19 0.98
C SER A 183 -3.00 -17.23 0.76
N ILE A 184 -2.31 -16.87 1.84
CA ILE A 184 -1.00 -16.21 1.80
C ILE A 184 0.07 -17.30 1.78
N GLU A 185 0.84 -17.39 0.70
CA GLU A 185 1.97 -18.33 0.63
C GLU A 185 3.20 -17.79 1.34
N ARG A 186 3.47 -16.49 1.17
CA ARG A 186 4.65 -15.85 1.74
C ARG A 186 4.46 -14.34 1.87
N PHE A 187 4.74 -13.83 3.05
CA PHE A 187 5.00 -12.42 3.28
C PHE A 187 6.47 -12.27 3.69
N THR A 188 7.17 -11.28 3.13
CA THR A 188 8.58 -11.04 3.43
C THR A 188 8.86 -9.55 3.52
N VAL A 189 9.39 -9.12 4.65
CA VAL A 189 10.03 -7.81 4.83
C VAL A 189 11.47 -7.96 4.34
N VAL A 190 11.79 -7.33 3.20
CA VAL A 190 13.10 -7.44 2.56
C VAL A 190 14.08 -6.43 3.17
N ASP A 191 13.61 -5.20 3.35
CA ASP A 191 14.33 -4.10 3.97
C ASP A 191 13.33 -3.10 4.59
N ASP A 192 13.83 -1.97 5.10
CA ASP A 192 13.02 -0.91 5.72
C ASP A 192 11.91 -0.36 4.81
N GLU A 193 12.05 -0.47 3.50
CA GLU A 193 11.15 0.08 2.47
C GLU A 193 10.43 -1.00 1.67
N LEU A 194 11.06 -2.14 1.34
CA LEU A 194 10.53 -3.17 0.46
C LEU A 194 9.90 -4.35 1.20
N ARG A 195 8.64 -4.63 0.83
CA ARG A 195 7.89 -5.83 1.22
C ARG A 195 7.52 -6.61 -0.03
N THR A 196 7.47 -7.93 0.09
CA THR A 196 6.91 -8.81 -0.94
C THR A 196 5.80 -9.68 -0.37
N LEU A 197 4.73 -9.85 -1.13
CA LEU A 197 3.57 -10.64 -0.75
C LEU A 197 3.17 -11.58 -1.89
N ARG A 198 3.14 -12.87 -1.59
CA ARG A 198 2.77 -13.91 -2.54
C ARG A 198 1.53 -14.64 -2.05
N LEU A 199 0.55 -14.72 -2.95
CA LEU A 199 -0.81 -15.15 -2.64
C LEU A 199 -1.27 -16.24 -3.62
N ARG A 200 -2.22 -17.06 -3.17
CA ARG A 200 -3.05 -17.93 -4.01
C ARG A 200 -4.49 -17.45 -3.94
N MET A 201 -5.14 -17.38 -5.10
CA MET A 201 -6.51 -16.88 -5.24
C MET A 201 -7.35 -17.90 -6.00
N PRO A 202 -8.58 -18.19 -5.54
CA PRO A 202 -9.54 -18.97 -6.31
C PRO A 202 -9.78 -18.34 -7.68
N ASP A 203 -10.05 -19.16 -8.68
CA ASP A 203 -10.46 -18.66 -9.99
C ASP A 203 -11.74 -17.81 -9.89
N GLY A 204 -11.83 -16.80 -10.75
CA GLY A 204 -12.92 -15.81 -10.72
C GLY A 204 -12.75 -14.68 -9.68
N THR A 205 -11.72 -14.74 -8.82
CA THR A 205 -11.39 -13.62 -7.92
C THR A 205 -11.06 -12.38 -8.75
N GLN A 206 -11.75 -11.27 -8.46
CA GLN A 206 -11.56 -10.03 -9.20
C GLN A 206 -10.21 -9.36 -8.84
N PRO A 207 -9.43 -8.87 -9.81
CA PRO A 207 -8.10 -8.29 -9.55
C PRO A 207 -8.14 -7.05 -8.65
N ASP A 208 -9.18 -6.24 -8.75
CA ASP A 208 -9.41 -5.04 -7.93
C ASP A 208 -9.61 -5.39 -6.45
N ALA A 209 -10.24 -6.53 -6.15
CA ALA A 209 -10.39 -7.05 -4.80
C ALA A 209 -9.04 -7.48 -4.21
N VAL A 210 -8.17 -8.11 -5.02
CA VAL A 210 -6.80 -8.46 -4.61
C VAL A 210 -5.96 -7.20 -4.40
N ALA A 211 -6.03 -6.24 -5.32
CA ALA A 211 -5.35 -4.96 -5.17
C ALA A 211 -5.81 -4.22 -3.90
N GLY A 212 -7.12 -4.21 -3.61
CA GLY A 212 -7.69 -3.61 -2.40
C GLY A 212 -7.23 -4.28 -1.11
N LEU A 213 -7.11 -5.61 -1.10
CA LEU A 213 -6.49 -6.35 0.01
C LEU A 213 -5.03 -5.93 0.20
N CYS A 214 -4.25 -5.88 -0.89
CA CYS A 214 -2.83 -5.51 -0.83
C CYS A 214 -2.63 -4.05 -0.38
N GLU A 215 -3.54 -3.14 -0.76
CA GLU A 215 -3.56 -1.76 -0.26
C GLU A 215 -3.85 -1.70 1.24
N ASP A 216 -4.85 -2.46 1.71
CA ASP A 216 -5.15 -2.53 3.14
C ASP A 216 -3.99 -3.14 3.93
N PHE A 217 -3.37 -4.19 3.40
CA PHE A 217 -2.16 -4.79 3.97
C PHE A 217 -1.00 -3.79 4.05
N ALA A 218 -0.67 -3.13 2.94
CA ALA A 218 0.43 -2.16 2.88
C ALA A 218 0.23 -1.00 3.85
N ARG A 219 -1.03 -0.58 4.08
CA ARG A 219 -1.37 0.48 5.04
C ARG A 219 -0.98 0.07 6.46
N HIS A 220 -1.42 -1.09 6.91
CA HIS A 220 -1.24 -1.53 8.28
C HIS A 220 0.22 -1.91 8.57
N ASP A 221 0.91 -2.54 7.61
CA ASP A 221 2.36 -2.77 7.70
C ASP A 221 3.15 -1.44 7.78
N TRP A 222 2.78 -0.44 6.99
CA TRP A 222 3.38 0.89 7.05
C TRP A 222 3.14 1.57 8.41
N LEU A 223 1.93 1.46 8.97
CA LEU A 223 1.60 2.00 10.29
C LEU A 223 2.46 1.37 11.39
N LEU A 224 2.59 0.04 11.39
CA LEU A 224 3.46 -0.69 12.32
C LEU A 224 4.92 -0.23 12.18
N THR A 225 5.45 -0.25 10.96
CA THR A 225 6.84 0.15 10.68
C THR A 225 7.12 1.58 11.12
N THR A 226 6.20 2.51 10.80
CA THR A 226 6.36 3.92 11.13
C THR A 226 6.32 4.15 12.63
N LEU A 227 5.41 3.49 13.35
CA LEU A 227 5.31 3.64 14.79
C LEU A 227 6.51 3.05 15.54
N VAL A 228 7.02 1.90 15.09
CA VAL A 228 8.28 1.32 15.59
C VAL A 228 9.43 2.31 15.38
N GLY A 229 9.59 2.83 14.15
CA GLY A 229 10.64 3.79 13.83
C GLY A 229 10.53 5.09 14.64
N LEU A 230 9.33 5.59 14.93
CA LEU A 230 9.15 6.77 15.79
C LEU A 230 9.58 6.48 17.24
N LEU A 231 9.22 5.32 17.78
CA LEU A 231 9.61 4.92 19.13
C LEU A 231 11.12 4.77 19.25
N ASP A 232 11.77 4.12 18.29
CA ASP A 232 13.22 3.92 18.30
C ASP A 232 13.99 5.25 18.20
N ASN A 233 13.48 6.20 17.41
CA ASN A 233 14.10 7.52 17.24
C ASN A 233 13.82 8.49 18.39
N SER A 234 12.82 8.23 19.23
CA SER A 234 12.40 9.16 20.30
C SER A 234 13.32 9.18 21.53
N ARG A 235 14.44 8.44 21.53
CA ARG A 235 15.45 8.35 22.61
C ARG A 235 14.81 8.15 24.00
N LEU A 236 13.87 7.21 24.07
CA LEU A 236 13.15 6.84 25.29
C LEU A 236 14.14 6.51 26.42
N GLY A 237 14.15 7.28 27.50
CA GLY A 237 15.05 7.11 28.65
C GLY A 237 16.24 8.10 28.71
N SER A 238 16.38 9.00 27.74
CA SER A 238 17.32 10.13 27.83
C SER A 238 16.78 11.23 28.77
N PRO A 239 17.64 11.97 29.51
CA PRO A 239 17.21 13.05 30.42
C PRO A 239 16.42 14.19 29.74
N ASP A 240 16.43 14.27 28.40
CA ASP A 240 15.68 15.24 27.60
C ASP A 240 14.19 14.86 27.41
N GLY A 241 13.48 14.61 28.51
CA GLY A 241 12.07 14.20 28.55
C GLY A 241 11.08 15.03 27.70
N PRO A 242 11.19 16.38 27.66
CA PRO A 242 10.33 17.22 26.81
C PRO A 242 10.49 17.00 25.31
N ALA A 243 11.70 16.64 24.85
CA ALA A 243 11.98 16.38 23.43
C ALA A 243 11.34 15.06 22.96
N ALA A 244 11.29 14.04 23.84
CA ALA A 244 10.63 12.77 23.57
C ALA A 244 9.10 12.92 23.41
N VAL A 245 8.46 13.74 24.26
CA VAL A 245 7.01 14.04 24.16
C VAL A 245 6.68 14.75 22.84
N GLY A 246 7.48 15.76 22.48
CA GLY A 246 7.33 16.47 21.20
C GLY A 246 7.45 15.54 19.99
N ALA A 247 8.34 14.54 20.05
CA ALA A 247 8.54 13.57 18.99
C ALA A 247 7.38 12.56 18.81
N LEU A 248 6.70 12.18 19.90
CA LEU A 248 5.63 11.17 19.86
C LEU A 248 4.23 11.74 19.63
N ARG A 249 4.01 13.03 19.94
CA ARG A 249 2.70 13.68 19.76
C ARG A 249 2.11 13.52 18.34
N PRO A 250 2.87 13.68 17.24
CA PRO A 250 2.35 13.45 15.89
C PRO A 250 1.78 12.04 15.65
N ALA A 251 2.29 11.02 16.35
CA ALA A 251 1.76 9.67 16.22
C ALA A 251 0.31 9.59 16.74
N VAL A 252 0.05 10.21 17.90
CA VAL A 252 -1.30 10.28 18.50
C VAL A 252 -2.24 11.08 17.61
N ASP A 253 -1.81 12.26 17.17
CA ASP A 253 -2.65 13.19 16.42
C ASP A 253 -2.91 12.72 14.98
N HIS A 254 -2.04 11.89 14.39
CA HIS A 254 -2.08 11.60 12.96
C HIS A 254 -2.04 10.12 12.56
N LEU A 255 -1.58 9.20 13.41
CA LEU A 255 -1.42 7.79 13.03
C LEU A 255 -2.38 6.86 13.77
N LEU A 256 -2.60 7.08 15.07
CA LEU A 256 -3.23 6.06 15.90
C LEU A 256 -4.67 5.71 15.46
N HIS A 257 -5.40 6.70 14.95
CA HIS A 257 -6.77 6.54 14.47
C HIS A 257 -6.87 5.92 13.07
N LEU A 258 -5.75 5.72 12.37
CA LEU A 258 -5.71 5.13 11.02
C LEU A 258 -5.84 3.60 11.04
N TRP A 259 -5.68 2.97 12.21
CA TRP A 259 -5.73 1.53 12.38
C TRP A 259 -7.16 1.00 12.30
N MET A 260 -7.53 0.44 11.14
CA MET A 260 -8.85 -0.14 10.86
C MET A 260 -8.68 -1.46 10.08
N PRO A 261 -8.08 -2.48 10.73
CA PRO A 261 -7.67 -3.73 10.09
C PRO A 261 -8.86 -4.47 9.47
N GLY A 262 -8.75 -4.88 8.20
CA GLY A 262 -9.78 -5.67 7.53
C GLY A 262 -11.07 -4.92 7.17
N ALA A 263 -11.21 -3.65 7.58
CA ALA A 263 -12.48 -2.91 7.45
C ALA A 263 -12.91 -2.67 6.00
N ARG A 264 -11.98 -2.77 5.05
CA ARG A 264 -12.21 -2.51 3.62
C ARG A 264 -11.83 -3.70 2.74
N VAL A 265 -11.55 -4.85 3.35
CA VAL A 265 -11.23 -6.08 2.62
C VAL A 265 -12.51 -6.67 2.04
N HIS A 266 -12.45 -7.09 0.78
CA HIS A 266 -13.57 -7.79 0.13
C HIS A 266 -13.94 -9.03 0.95
N ARG A 267 -15.24 -9.29 1.16
CA ARG A 267 -15.71 -10.37 2.06
C ARG A 267 -15.11 -11.74 1.74
N GLY A 268 -14.98 -12.07 0.45
CA GLY A 268 -14.37 -13.32 0.00
C GLY A 268 -12.87 -13.46 0.32
N LEU A 269 -12.19 -12.37 0.68
CA LEU A 269 -10.77 -12.34 1.04
C LEU A 269 -10.53 -12.09 2.53
N ALA A 270 -11.59 -11.92 3.34
CA ALA A 270 -11.49 -11.73 4.78
C ALA A 270 -10.65 -12.81 5.50
N PRO A 271 -10.71 -14.11 5.13
CA PRO A 271 -9.88 -15.13 5.76
C PRO A 271 -8.37 -14.88 5.67
N LEU A 272 -7.91 -14.15 4.65
CA LEU A 272 -6.50 -13.78 4.53
C LEU A 272 -6.08 -12.78 5.60
N TRP A 273 -6.99 -11.89 6.01
CA TRP A 273 -6.73 -10.97 7.10
C TRP A 273 -6.63 -11.71 8.45
N ASP A 274 -7.48 -12.71 8.68
CA ASP A 274 -7.45 -13.54 9.89
C ASP A 274 -6.12 -14.30 10.05
N VAL A 275 -5.46 -14.64 8.95
CA VAL A 275 -4.10 -15.22 8.99
C VAL A 275 -3.12 -14.21 9.59
N LEU A 276 -3.15 -12.95 9.14
CA LEU A 276 -2.24 -11.89 9.61
C LEU A 276 -2.50 -11.49 11.06
N GLU A 277 -3.76 -11.54 11.49
CA GLU A 277 -4.13 -11.31 12.89
C GLU A 277 -3.69 -12.44 13.83
N ARG A 278 -3.56 -13.67 13.30
CA ARG A 278 -2.97 -14.78 14.07
C ARG A 278 -1.46 -14.72 14.06
N GLU A 279 -0.87 -14.62 12.87
CA GLU A 279 0.58 -14.66 12.62
C GLU A 279 0.91 -13.69 11.46
N PRO A 280 1.59 -12.56 11.75
CA PRO A 280 2.39 -12.28 12.95
C PRO A 280 1.63 -11.54 14.08
N GLY A 281 0.32 -11.35 13.98
CA GLY A 281 -0.47 -10.69 15.03
C GLY A 281 -0.45 -9.17 14.95
N PHE A 282 -0.78 -8.63 13.78
CA PHE A 282 -0.77 -7.19 13.48
C PHE A 282 -1.46 -6.36 14.55
N SER A 283 -2.71 -6.69 14.91
CA SER A 283 -3.41 -5.91 15.94
C SER A 283 -2.76 -6.05 17.30
N ARG A 284 -2.26 -7.23 17.70
CA ARG A 284 -1.55 -7.37 19.00
C ARG A 284 -0.30 -6.48 19.04
N GLN A 285 0.49 -6.47 17.98
CA GLN A 285 1.66 -5.60 17.87
C GLN A 285 1.28 -4.12 17.96
N TRP A 286 0.27 -3.70 17.20
CA TRP A 286 -0.22 -2.34 17.22
C TRP A 286 -0.66 -1.89 18.62
N HIS A 287 -1.49 -2.70 19.31
CA HIS A 287 -1.93 -2.37 20.66
C HIS A 287 -0.76 -2.22 21.62
N THR A 288 0.24 -3.10 21.56
CA THR A 288 1.46 -2.99 22.39
C THR A 288 2.22 -1.68 22.11
N LEU A 289 2.38 -1.30 20.85
CA LEU A 289 3.05 -0.04 20.49
C LEU A 289 2.25 1.18 20.97
N VAL A 290 0.92 1.16 20.82
CA VAL A 290 0.02 2.22 21.30
C VAL A 290 0.12 2.37 22.82
N GLN A 291 0.10 1.26 23.57
CA GLN A 291 0.27 1.32 25.01
C GLN A 291 1.63 1.90 25.40
N ARG A 292 2.71 1.47 24.73
CA ARG A 292 4.05 2.03 24.96
C ARG A 292 4.10 3.55 24.71
N VAL A 293 3.46 4.05 23.65
CA VAL A 293 3.37 5.51 23.40
C VAL A 293 2.62 6.21 24.54
N ARG A 294 1.48 5.67 24.97
CA ARG A 294 0.66 6.25 26.04
C ARG A 294 1.40 6.28 27.37
N ASP A 295 2.08 5.19 27.72
CA ASP A 295 2.86 5.07 28.95
C ASP A 295 3.98 6.11 28.99
N GLN A 296 4.70 6.30 27.88
CA GLN A 296 5.75 7.31 27.79
C GLN A 296 5.22 8.74 27.95
N LEU A 297 4.07 9.04 27.35
CA LEU A 297 3.43 10.35 27.53
C LEU A 297 2.95 10.55 28.97
N ALA A 298 2.43 9.51 29.63
CA ALA A 298 1.98 9.56 31.02
C ALA A 298 3.13 9.77 32.01
N VAL A 299 4.24 9.02 31.85
CA VAL A 299 5.44 9.16 32.70
C VAL A 299 6.00 10.58 32.64
N GLN A 300 6.04 11.19 31.46
CA GLN A 300 6.53 12.55 31.30
C GLN A 300 5.56 13.61 31.87
N ALA A 301 4.25 13.39 31.74
CA ALA A 301 3.25 14.25 32.37
C ALA A 301 3.38 14.28 33.91
N ILE A 302 3.82 13.18 34.53
CA ILE A 302 4.09 13.08 35.98
C ILE A 302 5.44 13.72 36.36
N ALA A 303 6.41 13.78 35.45
CA ALA A 303 7.71 14.41 35.69
C ALA A 303 7.67 15.95 35.67
N LEU A 304 6.77 16.55 34.88
CA LEU A 304 6.59 18.01 34.76
C LEU A 304 6.31 18.73 36.11
N PRO A 305 5.44 18.24 37.02
CA PRO A 305 5.20 18.82 38.34
C PRO A 305 6.44 18.90 39.26
N ARG A 306 7.40 17.98 39.11
CA ARG A 306 8.60 17.92 39.96
C ARG A 306 9.64 18.98 39.59
N ALA A 307 9.78 19.32 38.31
CA ALA A 307 10.75 20.32 37.85
C ALA A 307 10.38 21.76 38.29
N VAL A 308 9.09 22.09 38.34
CA VAL A 308 8.60 23.41 38.78
C VAL A 308 8.76 23.62 40.30
N SER A 309 8.85 22.53 41.06
CA SER A 309 9.02 22.57 42.52
C SER A 309 10.48 22.59 42.97
N ALA A 310 11.42 22.23 42.09
CA ALA A 310 12.86 22.21 42.35
C ALA A 310 13.59 23.50 41.89
N SER A 311 12.89 24.42 41.23
CA SER A 311 13.42 25.74 40.81
C SER A 311 12.97 26.89 41.71
N ARG A 312 12.55 26.60 42.95
CA ARG A 312 12.24 27.61 43.99
C ARG A 312 13.19 27.47 45.15
#